data_AF-M1ZUH8-F1
#
_entry.id   AF-M1ZUH8-F1
#
_cell.length_a   1.000
_cell.length_b   1.000
_cell.length_c   1.000
_cell.angle_alpha   90.00
_cell.angle_beta   90.00
_cell.angle_gamma   90.00
#
_symmetry.space_group_name_H-M   'P 1'
#
loop_
_entity.id
_entity.type
_entity.pdbx_description
1 polymer ?
#
loop_
_entity_poly.entity_id
_entity_poly.type
_entity_poly.pdbx_seq_one_letter_code
_entity_poly.pdbx_strand_id
1 'polypeptide(L)'
;MLISLVKKDILLVKKYMLVMMIITIAIPIFIMWRTPEFLGFGAFLISTIFAEFMLYQYVSMTELKYPKADALLCATPYSRRSIVAARYIFLLLIFVYCVLAYSIVSLILPQVKLLSLSNVLAVMLISAILFGV
;
A
#
# COMPACT_ATOMS: atom_id res chain seq x y z
N MET A 1 -7.84 -7.86 -19.73
CA MET A 1 -6.69 -6.98 -20.06
C MET A 1 -6.20 -6.18 -18.86
N LEU A 2 -7.04 -5.48 -18.09
CA LEU A 2 -6.60 -4.76 -16.87
C LEU A 2 -5.94 -5.69 -15.82
N ILE A 3 -6.47 -6.90 -15.65
CA ILE A 3 -5.98 -7.92 -14.71
C ILE A 3 -4.54 -8.36 -15.03
N SER A 4 -4.11 -8.38 -16.29
CA SER A 4 -2.72 -8.74 -16.63
C SER A 4 -1.72 -7.66 -16.21
N LEU A 5 -2.11 -6.38 -16.25
CA LEU A 5 -1.26 -5.30 -15.71
C LEU A 5 -1.16 -5.38 -14.19
N VAL A 6 -2.27 -5.60 -13.50
CA VAL A 6 -2.26 -5.76 -12.03
C VAL A 6 -1.45 -7.00 -11.63
N LYS A 7 -1.59 -8.11 -12.36
CA LYS A 7 -0.78 -9.32 -12.12
C LYS A 7 0.70 -9.08 -12.34
N LYS A 8 1.09 -8.27 -13.33
CA LYS A 8 2.48 -7.84 -13.56
C LYS A 8 2.99 -7.12 -12.31
N ASP A 9 2.26 -6.12 -11.82
CA ASP A 9 2.67 -5.33 -10.65
C ASP A 9 2.78 -6.21 -9.38
N ILE A 10 1.84 -7.14 -9.17
CA ILE A 10 1.91 -8.12 -8.07
C ILE A 10 3.14 -9.03 -8.21
N LEU A 11 3.46 -9.50 -9.43
CA LEU A 11 4.63 -10.34 -9.67
C LEU A 11 5.94 -9.60 -9.38
N LEU A 12 6.02 -8.31 -9.73
CA LEU A 12 7.18 -7.47 -9.43
C LEU A 12 7.34 -7.31 -7.90
N VAL A 13 6.24 -7.08 -7.19
CA VAL A 13 6.26 -6.86 -5.74
C VAL A 13 6.36 -8.15 -4.94
N LYS A 14 6.15 -9.33 -5.52
CA LYS A 14 6.14 -10.63 -4.82
C LYS A 14 7.33 -10.84 -3.87
N LYS A 15 8.53 -10.44 -4.27
CA LYS A 15 9.74 -10.55 -3.43
C LYS A 15 9.72 -9.60 -2.24
N TYR A 16 9.12 -8.42 -2.39
CA TYR A 16 8.98 -7.41 -1.35
C TYR A 16 7.72 -7.57 -0.50
N MET A 17 6.75 -8.40 -0.91
CA MET A 17 5.53 -8.65 -0.13
C MET A 17 5.85 -9.08 1.31
N LEU A 18 6.82 -9.96 1.52
CA LEU A 18 7.24 -10.40 2.86
C LEU A 18 7.80 -9.25 3.70
N VAL A 19 8.68 -8.44 3.11
CA VAL A 19 9.26 -7.26 3.78
C VAL A 19 8.16 -6.28 4.18
N MET A 20 7.16 -6.11 3.31
CA MET A 20 6.00 -5.27 3.59
C MET A 20 5.15 -5.78 4.74
N MET A 21 4.86 -7.08 4.79
CA MET A 21 4.10 -7.65 5.92
C MET A 21 4.79 -7.35 7.25
N ILE A 22 6.12 -7.51 7.27
CA ILE A 22 6.92 -7.24 8.47
C ILE A 22 6.86 -5.76 8.83
N ILE A 23 7.04 -4.85 7.86
CA ILE A 23 7.03 -3.41 8.10
C ILE A 23 5.67 -2.92 8.59
N THR A 24 4.57 -3.36 7.97
CA THR A 24 3.21 -2.97 8.35
C THR A 24 2.85 -3.40 9.77
N ILE A 25 3.44 -4.51 10.27
CA ILE A 25 3.27 -4.98 11.65
C ILE A 25 4.27 -4.29 12.60
N ALA A 26 5.52 -4.09 12.16
CA ALA A 26 6.57 -3.50 12.97
C ALA A 26 6.30 -2.02 13.30
N ILE A 27 5.73 -1.24 12.37
CA ILE A 27 5.44 0.18 12.60
C ILE A 27 4.47 0.39 13.78
N PRO A 28 3.29 -0.26 13.84
CA PRO A 28 2.41 -0.19 14.99
C PRO A 28 3.06 -0.62 16.31
N ILE A 29 3.87 -1.69 16.29
CA ILE A 29 4.58 -2.19 17.49
C ILE A 29 5.62 -1.17 17.95
N PHE A 30 6.35 -0.55 17.03
CA PHE A 30 7.34 0.46 17.34
C PHE A 30 6.69 1.72 17.95
N ILE A 31 5.55 2.15 17.39
CA ILE A 31 4.78 3.28 17.93
C ILE A 31 4.23 2.94 19.32
N MET A 32 3.78 1.70 19.54
CA MET A 32 3.34 1.22 20.86
C MET A 32 4.45 1.37 21.91
N TRP A 33 5.68 1.01 21.57
CA TRP A 33 6.80 1.07 22.52
C TRP A 33 7.24 2.51 22.82
N ARG A 34 7.19 3.41 21.82
CA ARG A 34 7.71 4.77 21.98
C ARG A 34 6.68 5.79 22.45
N THR A 35 5.47 5.74 21.90
CA THR A 35 4.41 6.73 22.10
C THR A 35 3.02 6.07 22.05
N PRO A 36 2.57 5.44 23.15
CA PRO A 36 1.30 4.72 23.19
C PRO A 36 0.08 5.62 22.96
N GLU A 37 0.20 6.93 23.20
CA GLU A 37 -0.89 7.90 22.96
C GLU A 37 -1.28 8.05 21.48
N PHE A 38 -0.37 7.73 20.55
CA PHE A 38 -0.61 7.77 19.10
C PHE A 38 -1.20 6.47 18.53
N LEU A 39 -1.50 5.48 19.39
CA LEU A 39 -2.11 4.21 18.98
C LEU A 39 -3.55 4.41 18.50
N GLY A 40 -3.90 3.70 17.41
CA GLY A 40 -5.15 3.88 16.67
C GLY A 40 -4.91 4.61 15.34
N PHE A 41 -5.58 5.75 15.14
CA PHE A 41 -5.58 6.46 13.86
C PHE A 41 -4.17 6.86 13.38
N GLY A 42 -3.35 7.46 14.26
CA GLY A 42 -2.01 7.93 13.88
C GLY A 42 -1.09 6.78 13.45
N ALA A 43 -1.04 5.71 14.25
CA ALA A 43 -0.26 4.52 13.92
C ALA A 43 -0.72 3.86 12.61
N PHE A 44 -2.03 3.78 12.38
CA PHE A 44 -2.60 3.22 11.16
C PHE A 44 -2.33 4.09 9.92
N LEU A 45 -2.43 5.42 10.06
CA LEU A 45 -2.14 6.37 9.00
C LEU A 45 -0.67 6.28 8.57
N ILE A 46 0.25 6.30 9.52
CA ILE A 46 1.69 6.23 9.23
C ILE A 46 2.05 4.89 8.59
N SER A 47 1.54 3.77 9.13
CA SER A 47 1.83 2.46 8.56
C SER A 47 1.30 2.31 7.13
N THR A 48 0.09 2.82 6.86
CA THR A 48 -0.55 2.75 5.54
C THR A 48 0.19 3.60 4.51
N ILE A 49 0.45 4.87 4.82
CA ILE A 49 1.18 5.78 3.91
C ILE A 49 2.56 5.21 3.62
N PHE A 50 3.30 4.80 4.65
CA PHE A 50 4.64 4.26 4.46
C PHE A 50 4.62 3.00 3.60
N ALA A 51 3.63 2.12 3.80
CA ALA A 51 3.50 0.91 3.02
C ALA A 51 3.17 1.19 1.54
N GLU A 52 2.18 2.03 1.26
CA GLU A 52 1.78 2.40 -0.09
C GLU A 52 2.93 3.10 -0.85
N PHE A 53 3.58 4.08 -0.21
CA PHE A 53 4.69 4.81 -0.83
C PHE A 53 5.89 3.91 -1.12
N MET A 54 6.31 3.08 -0.16
CA MET A 54 7.44 2.17 -0.35
C MET A 54 7.19 1.19 -1.51
N LEU A 55 5.99 0.62 -1.59
CA LEU A 55 5.65 -0.31 -2.66
C LEU A 55 5.55 0.36 -4.01
N TYR A 56 4.90 1.51 -4.07
CA TYR A 56 4.77 2.26 -5.31
C TYR A 56 6.14 2.69 -5.84
N GLN A 57 7.01 3.20 -4.96
CA GLN A 57 8.38 3.57 -5.29
C GLN A 57 9.19 2.35 -5.78
N TYR A 58 9.01 1.19 -5.15
CA TYR A 58 9.70 -0.04 -5.57
C TYR A 58 9.29 -0.50 -6.97
N VAL A 59 7.98 -0.48 -7.27
CA VAL A 59 7.47 -0.81 -8.61
C VAL A 59 8.05 0.14 -9.65
N SER A 60 8.01 1.45 -9.38
CA SER A 60 8.58 2.47 -10.26
C SER A 60 10.08 2.26 -10.51
N MET A 61 10.86 2.02 -9.46
CA MET A 61 12.29 1.72 -9.59
C MET A 61 12.57 0.43 -10.37
N THR A 62 11.72 -0.58 -10.22
CA THR A 62 11.90 -1.85 -10.93
C THR A 62 11.58 -1.70 -12.42
N GLU A 63 10.61 -0.86 -12.78
CA GLU A 63 10.33 -0.54 -14.17
C GLU A 63 11.44 0.31 -14.80
N LEU A 64 11.99 1.28 -14.06
CA LEU A 64 13.12 2.11 -14.50
C LEU A 64 14.40 1.29 -14.78
N LYS A 65 14.63 0.17 -14.08
CA LYS A 65 15.76 -0.74 -14.35
C LYS A 65 15.70 -1.36 -15.75
N TYR A 66 14.52 -1.41 -16.37
CA TYR A 66 14.34 -1.87 -17.73
C TYR A 66 14.14 -0.65 -18.64
N PRO A 67 15.21 -0.11 -19.27
CA PRO A 67 15.12 1.12 -20.06
C PRO A 67 14.18 1.04 -21.28
N LYS A 68 13.72 -0.17 -21.65
CA LYS A 68 12.72 -0.40 -22.69
C LYS A 68 11.29 -0.61 -22.15
N ALA A 69 11.08 -0.63 -20.82
CA ALA A 69 9.77 -0.92 -20.23
C ALA A 69 8.72 0.11 -20.62
N ASP A 70 9.03 1.41 -20.55
CA ASP A 70 8.09 2.46 -20.96
C ASP A 70 7.78 2.42 -22.46
N ALA A 71 8.79 2.14 -23.29
CA ALA A 71 8.62 1.97 -24.73
C ALA A 71 7.74 0.74 -25.05
N LEU A 72 7.94 -0.37 -24.33
CA LEU A 72 7.14 -1.58 -24.46
C LEU A 72 5.70 -1.38 -23.96
N LEU A 73 5.51 -0.65 -22.86
CA LEU A 73 4.18 -0.29 -22.35
C LEU A 73 3.44 0.65 -23.34
N CYS A 74 4.16 1.55 -24.01
CA CYS A 74 3.57 2.40 -25.06
C CYS A 74 3.27 1.62 -26.36
N ALA A 75 4.02 0.54 -26.64
CA ALA A 75 3.81 -0.31 -27.81
C ALA A 75 2.72 -1.37 -27.61
N THR A 76 2.34 -1.66 -26.36
CA THR A 76 1.21 -2.57 -26.07
C THR A 76 -0.14 -1.94 -26.43
N PRO A 77 -1.15 -2.73 -26.80
CA PRO A 77 -2.49 -2.24 -27.15
C PRO A 77 -3.31 -1.80 -25.92
N TYR A 78 -2.67 -1.27 -24.88
CA TYR A 78 -3.31 -0.78 -23.67
C TYR A 78 -3.52 0.73 -23.75
N SER A 79 -4.73 1.18 -23.44
CA SER A 79 -5.00 2.62 -23.30
C SER A 79 -4.27 3.21 -22.09
N ARG A 80 -3.88 4.49 -22.16
CA ARG A 80 -3.29 5.21 -21.01
C ARG A 80 -4.19 5.15 -19.77
N ARG A 81 -5.52 5.21 -19.97
CA ARG A 81 -6.52 5.06 -18.89
C ARG A 81 -6.44 3.70 -18.19
N SER A 82 -6.25 2.62 -18.95
CA SER A 82 -6.11 1.27 -18.36
C SER A 82 -4.81 1.08 -17.59
N ILE A 83 -3.72 1.76 -17.97
CA ILE A 83 -2.46 1.72 -17.22
C ILE A 83 -2.63 2.43 -15.88
N VAL A 84 -3.25 3.63 -15.89
CA VAL A 84 -3.53 4.40 -14.68
C VAL A 84 -4.51 3.65 -13.76
N ALA A 85 -5.59 3.08 -14.31
CA ALA A 85 -6.53 2.29 -13.54
C ALA A 85 -5.88 1.07 -12.86
N ALA A 86 -4.91 0.42 -13.52
CA ALA A 86 -4.17 -0.70 -12.92
C ALA A 86 -3.37 -0.27 -11.67
N ARG A 87 -2.77 0.93 -11.71
CA ARG A 87 -2.04 1.49 -10.56
C ARG A 87 -2.95 1.78 -9.37
N TYR A 88 -4.11 2.38 -9.61
CA TYR A 88 -5.07 2.63 -8.54
C TYR A 88 -5.60 1.34 -7.93
N ILE A 89 -5.91 0.32 -8.74
CA ILE A 89 -6.32 -0.99 -8.23
C ILE A 89 -5.19 -1.61 -7.39
N PHE A 90 -3.95 -1.49 -7.83
CA PHE A 90 -2.80 -2.00 -7.08
C PHE A 90 -2.64 -1.30 -5.71
N LEU A 91 -2.75 0.03 -5.66
CA LEU A 91 -2.74 0.79 -4.40
C LEU A 91 -3.91 0.39 -3.48
N LEU A 92 -5.11 0.21 -4.03
CA LEU A 92 -6.29 -0.19 -3.27
C LEU A 92 -6.12 -1.59 -2.65
N LEU A 93 -5.49 -2.53 -3.37
CA LEU A 93 -5.16 -3.85 -2.82
C LEU A 93 -4.17 -3.75 -1.64
N ILE A 94 -3.19 -2.85 -1.72
CA ILE A 94 -2.24 -2.59 -0.62
C ILE A 94 -2.96 -1.97 0.58
N PHE A 95 -3.87 -1.03 0.34
CA PHE A 95 -4.69 -0.41 1.38
C PHE A 95 -5.51 -1.45 2.15
N VAL A 96 -6.23 -2.31 1.42
CA VAL A 96 -7.02 -3.41 2.02
C VAL A 96 -6.12 -4.34 2.83
N TYR A 97 -4.93 -4.65 2.33
CA TYR A 97 -3.95 -5.44 3.07
C TYR A 97 -3.53 -4.75 4.39
N CYS A 98 -3.26 -3.44 4.36
CA CYS A 98 -2.88 -2.68 5.56
C CYS A 98 -4.00 -2.66 6.60
N VAL A 99 -5.25 -2.49 6.16
CA VAL A 99 -6.44 -2.56 7.05
C VAL A 99 -6.53 -3.94 7.72
N LEU A 100 -6.39 -5.03 6.95
CA LEU A 100 -6.44 -6.39 7.48
C LEU A 100 -5.29 -6.66 8.46
N ALA A 101 -4.06 -6.32 8.07
CA ALA A 101 -2.88 -6.52 8.91
C ALA A 101 -2.99 -5.75 10.23
N TYR A 102 -3.41 -4.48 10.19
CA TYR A 102 -3.59 -3.68 11.39
C TYR A 102 -4.73 -4.22 12.28
N SER A 103 -5.83 -4.68 11.67
CA SER A 103 -6.93 -5.29 12.41
C SER A 103 -6.50 -6.56 13.14
N ILE A 104 -5.69 -7.40 12.49
CA ILE A 104 -5.10 -8.60 13.12
C ILE A 104 -4.19 -8.20 14.28
N VAL A 105 -3.33 -7.20 14.10
CA VAL A 105 -2.44 -6.71 15.16
C VAL A 105 -3.23 -6.15 16.35
N SER A 106 -4.32 -5.42 16.09
CA SER A 106 -5.21 -4.88 17.13
C SER A 106 -5.97 -5.97 17.88
N LEU A 107 -6.29 -7.11 17.24
CA LEU A 107 -6.89 -8.26 17.92
C LEU A 107 -5.92 -8.99 18.84
N ILE A 108 -4.63 -9.06 18.47
CA ILE A 108 -3.59 -9.74 19.26
C ILE A 108 -3.12 -8.85 20.41
N LEU A 109 -2.99 -7.54 20.18
CA LEU A 109 -2.48 -6.58 21.16
C LEU A 109 -3.61 -5.68 21.69
N PRO A 110 -4.15 -5.94 22.89
CA PRO A 110 -5.29 -5.19 23.44
C PRO A 110 -4.99 -3.71 23.72
N GLN A 111 -3.71 -3.32 23.73
CA GLN A 111 -3.27 -1.93 23.86
C GLN A 111 -3.48 -1.11 22.57
N VAL A 112 -3.67 -1.77 21.43
CA VAL A 112 -3.89 -1.12 20.13
C VAL A 112 -5.39 -0.92 19.92
N LYS A 113 -5.81 0.35 19.88
CA LYS A 113 -7.23 0.72 19.73
C LYS A 113 -7.82 0.19 18.42
N LEU A 114 -9.01 -0.40 18.50
CA LEU A 114 -9.75 -0.85 17.32
C LEU A 114 -10.01 0.31 16.35
N LEU A 115 -9.90 0.00 15.06
CA LEU A 115 -10.24 0.93 13.99
C LEU A 115 -11.75 1.12 13.91
N SER A 116 -12.22 2.37 14.01
CA SER A 116 -13.57 2.72 13.60
C SER A 116 -13.64 2.85 12.07
N LEU A 117 -14.84 2.64 11.51
CA LEU A 117 -15.07 2.83 10.08
C LEU A 117 -14.70 4.25 9.63
N SER A 118 -14.95 5.26 10.46
CA SER A 118 -14.57 6.66 10.20
C SER A 118 -13.06 6.82 10.00
N ASN A 119 -12.24 6.12 10.78
CA ASN A 119 -10.79 6.22 10.72
C ASN A 119 -10.26 5.57 9.44
N VAL A 120 -10.82 4.41 9.06
CA VAL A 120 -10.46 3.73 7.81
C VAL A 120 -10.79 4.61 6.60
N LEU A 121 -11.99 5.19 6.57
CA LEU A 121 -12.40 6.10 5.49
C LEU A 121 -11.55 7.38 5.45
N ALA A 122 -11.20 7.95 6.60
CA ALA A 122 -10.34 9.12 6.67
C ALA A 122 -8.93 8.84 6.12
N VAL A 123 -8.31 7.71 6.49
CA VAL A 123 -6.99 7.33 5.96
C VAL A 123 -7.07 7.03 4.46
N MET A 124 -8.13 6.38 3.98
CA MET A 124 -8.35 6.16 2.55
C MET A 124 -8.46 7.48 1.77
N LEU A 125 -9.13 8.47 2.33
CA LEU A 125 -9.25 9.80 1.72
C LEU A 125 -7.88 10.49 1.67
N ILE A 126 -7.12 10.43 2.75
CA ILE A 126 -5.76 11.01 2.82
C ILE A 126 -4.82 10.33 1.82
N SER A 127 -4.83 9.00 1.72
CA SER A 127 -4.00 8.29 0.73
C SER A 127 -4.42 8.63 -0.69
N ALA A 128 -5.73 8.70 -0.98
CA ALA A 128 -6.22 9.09 -2.30
C ALA A 128 -5.75 10.49 -2.72
N ILE A 129 -5.76 11.47 -1.80
CA ILE A 129 -5.22 12.82 -2.05
C ILE A 129 -3.71 12.76 -2.32
N LEU A 130 -2.96 12.02 -1.50
CA LEU A 130 -1.50 11.93 -1.62
C LEU A 130 -1.03 11.32 -2.94
N PHE A 131 -1.72 10.29 -3.43
CA PHE A 131 -1.41 9.65 -4.71
C PHE A 131 -2.05 10.36 -5.92
N GLY A 132 -2.73 11.49 -5.70
CA GLY A 132 -3.26 12.35 -6.76
C GLY A 132 -4.43 11.73 -7.52
N VAL A 133 -5.51 11.40 -6.82
CA VAL A 133 -6.86 11.35 -7.41
C VAL A 133 -7.36 12.78 -7.65
#